data_AF-A0A2T6ZDK0-F1
#
_entry.id   AF-A0A2T6ZDK0-F1
#
_cell.length_a   1.000
_cell.length_b   1.000
_cell.length_c   1.000
_cell.angle_alpha   90.00
_cell.angle_beta   90.00
_cell.angle_gamma   90.00
#
_symmetry.space_group_name_H-M   'P 1'
#
loop_
_entity.id
_entity.type
_entity.pdbx_description
1 polymer ?
#
loop_
_entity_poly.entity_id
_entity_poly.type
_entity_poly.pdbx_seq_one_letter_code
_entity_poly.pdbx_strand_id
1 'polypeptide(L)'
;MSINWVMLSPAPPHTFIALPNEQSLYQSPARTGLSLTTTSPHRGTRRLSINSSTGTAYITNQRVVYIPTTKTPDFESFACPIANLHDTHVAPPLFGPNAWKAIVQPVANGGLGGGGGGGGVELKLVFKDGGASDFSTIFERLKEKVLNARATGVGAEAVHLDELPTYEDARSGEPSSSAATTTAPGAPPSPTGVAPAIVLEPPEITIAQPDADPSVPNGPPPGYEETQRESVAEELERQIGQIAGTRIQ
;
A
#
# COMPACT_ATOMS: atom_id res chain seq x y z
N MET A 1 -8.88 2.51 -29.78
CA MET A 1 -9.22 2.64 -28.34
C MET A 1 -7.90 2.44 -27.60
N SER A 2 -7.41 3.39 -26.81
CA SER A 2 -6.05 3.29 -26.25
C SER A 2 -6.05 3.35 -24.73
N ILE A 3 -6.57 2.34 -24.05
CA ILE A 3 -6.06 2.06 -22.70
C ILE A 3 -4.54 1.99 -22.83
N ASN A 4 -3.81 2.74 -22.00
CA ASN A 4 -2.35 2.71 -21.93
C ASN A 4 -1.89 1.24 -21.97
N TRP A 5 -1.34 0.85 -23.11
CA TRP A 5 -1.05 -0.54 -23.41
C TRP A 5 0.43 -0.79 -23.11
N VAL A 6 0.71 -2.01 -22.67
CA VAL A 6 2.09 -2.49 -22.58
C VAL A 6 2.37 -3.34 -23.79
N MET A 7 3.59 -3.25 -24.31
CA MET A 7 4.07 -4.26 -25.25
C MET A 7 4.14 -5.59 -24.53
N LEU A 8 3.61 -6.63 -25.15
CA LEU A 8 3.64 -7.98 -24.62
C LEU A 8 4.80 -8.74 -25.23
N SER A 9 5.41 -9.59 -24.42
CA SER A 9 6.40 -10.56 -24.88
C SER A 9 5.81 -11.45 -25.97
N PRO A 10 6.59 -11.78 -27.02
CA PRO A 10 6.12 -12.62 -28.12
C PRO A 10 6.02 -14.10 -27.72
N ALA A 11 6.65 -14.50 -26.62
CA ALA A 11 6.68 -15.88 -26.14
C ALA A 11 5.62 -16.11 -25.03
N PRO A 12 4.85 -17.21 -25.08
CA PRO A 12 4.01 -17.63 -23.97
C PRO A 12 4.87 -18.05 -22.75
N PRO A 13 4.45 -17.74 -21.50
CA PRO A 13 3.25 -16.97 -21.13
C PRO A 13 3.42 -15.48 -21.46
N HIS A 14 2.37 -14.88 -22.05
CA HIS A 14 2.37 -13.47 -22.43
C HIS A 14 2.53 -12.57 -21.19
N THR A 15 3.75 -12.14 -20.91
CA THR A 15 4.06 -11.09 -19.91
C THR A 15 4.29 -9.74 -20.58
N PHE A 16 4.37 -8.66 -19.80
CA PHE A 16 4.70 -7.33 -20.31
C PHE A 16 6.21 -7.17 -20.51
N ILE A 17 6.58 -6.30 -21.45
CA ILE A 17 7.96 -5.88 -21.67
C ILE A 17 8.25 -4.70 -20.74
N ALA A 18 9.23 -4.89 -19.86
CA ALA A 18 9.69 -3.87 -18.94
C ALA A 18 10.30 -2.67 -19.71
N LEU A 19 9.98 -1.46 -19.28
CA LEU A 19 10.66 -0.24 -19.70
C LEU A 19 12.12 -0.25 -19.20
N PRO A 20 13.00 0.60 -19.76
CA PRO A 20 14.31 0.82 -19.17
C PRO A 20 14.19 1.14 -17.68
N ASN A 21 14.96 0.42 -16.86
CA ASN A 21 14.98 0.56 -15.40
C ASN A 21 13.63 0.26 -14.71
N GLU A 22 12.73 -0.47 -15.37
CA GLU A 22 11.50 -0.98 -14.76
C GLU A 22 11.78 -2.32 -14.05
N GLN A 23 11.53 -2.36 -12.74
CA GLN A 23 11.64 -3.55 -11.91
C GLN A 23 10.26 -3.96 -11.39
N SER A 24 9.96 -5.26 -11.47
CA SER A 24 8.73 -5.82 -10.90
C SER A 24 8.88 -6.01 -9.39
N LEU A 25 8.00 -5.40 -8.63
CA LEU A 25 8.00 -5.39 -7.17
C LEU A 25 6.95 -6.32 -6.57
N TYR A 26 5.87 -6.55 -7.30
CA TYR A 26 4.80 -7.44 -6.89
C TYR A 26 4.09 -8.05 -8.10
N GLN A 27 3.65 -9.30 -7.94
CA GLN A 27 2.79 -10.00 -8.88
C GLN A 27 1.62 -10.62 -8.12
N SER A 28 0.39 -10.30 -8.54
CA SER A 28 -0.82 -10.90 -7.96
C SER A 28 -1.00 -12.36 -8.38
N PRO A 29 -1.88 -13.12 -7.71
CA PRO A 29 -2.38 -14.39 -8.26
C PRO A 29 -2.99 -14.21 -9.66
N ALA A 30 -3.05 -15.32 -10.43
CA ALA A 30 -3.54 -15.31 -11.81
C ALA A 30 -5.06 -15.12 -11.95
N ARG A 31 -5.82 -15.27 -10.86
CA ARG A 31 -7.28 -15.04 -10.83
C ARG A 31 -7.62 -13.63 -10.31
N THR A 32 -6.84 -12.62 -10.68
CA THR A 32 -7.17 -11.22 -10.38
C THR A 32 -8.05 -10.64 -11.47
N GLY A 33 -9.25 -10.18 -11.10
CA GLY A 33 -10.13 -9.46 -12.01
C GLY A 33 -9.79 -7.96 -12.06
N LEU A 34 -10.11 -7.30 -13.17
CA LEU A 34 -9.98 -5.85 -13.34
C LEU A 34 -11.30 -5.26 -13.85
N SER A 35 -11.66 -4.09 -13.35
CA SER A 35 -12.77 -3.28 -13.86
C SER A 35 -12.34 -1.81 -13.94
N LEU A 36 -12.67 -1.15 -15.04
CA LEU A 36 -12.48 0.28 -15.27
C LEU A 36 -13.83 0.92 -15.54
N THR A 37 -14.25 1.87 -14.72
CA THR A 37 -15.56 2.52 -14.84
C THR A 37 -15.45 4.03 -14.63
N THR A 38 -16.08 4.85 -15.47
CA THR A 38 -16.15 6.30 -15.24
C THR A 38 -16.94 6.63 -13.98
N THR A 39 -16.39 7.43 -13.05
CA THR A 39 -17.05 7.75 -11.77
C THR A 39 -18.20 8.74 -11.88
N SER A 40 -18.09 9.72 -12.79
CA SER A 40 -19.14 10.71 -13.05
C SER A 40 -19.21 11.05 -14.53
N PRO A 41 -20.15 10.46 -15.29
CA PRO A 41 -20.36 10.85 -16.66
C PRO A 41 -21.15 12.16 -16.70
N HIS A 42 -20.48 13.26 -17.05
CA HIS A 42 -21.16 14.51 -17.36
C HIS A 42 -22.01 14.35 -18.63
N ARG A 43 -23.06 15.16 -18.82
CA ARG A 43 -23.90 15.11 -20.03
C ARG A 43 -23.01 15.24 -21.27
N GLY A 44 -22.95 14.18 -22.08
CA GLY A 44 -22.16 14.10 -23.31
C GLY A 44 -20.82 13.34 -23.19
N THR A 45 -20.39 12.94 -22.00
CA THR A 45 -19.17 12.13 -21.83
C THR A 45 -19.45 10.65 -22.09
N ARG A 46 -18.60 10.00 -22.90
CA ARG A 46 -18.69 8.55 -23.17
C ARG A 46 -18.41 7.78 -21.87
N ARG A 47 -19.37 6.95 -21.44
CA ARG A 47 -19.18 6.05 -20.29
C ARG A 47 -18.16 4.98 -20.67
N LEU A 48 -17.06 4.91 -19.93
CA LEU A 48 -16.12 3.80 -19.97
C LEU A 48 -16.63 2.71 -19.03
N SER A 49 -16.74 1.49 -19.54
CA SER A 49 -16.97 0.28 -18.73
C SER A 49 -16.25 -0.87 -19.39
N ILE A 50 -15.12 -1.26 -18.80
CA ILE A 50 -14.28 -2.37 -19.28
C ILE A 50 -14.07 -3.31 -18.11
N ASN A 51 -14.21 -4.61 -18.36
CA ASN A 51 -14.02 -5.64 -17.36
C ASN A 51 -13.17 -6.79 -17.91
N SER A 52 -12.40 -7.39 -17.02
CA SER A 52 -11.66 -8.62 -17.22
C SER A 52 -11.85 -9.48 -15.98
N SER A 53 -12.32 -10.71 -16.15
CA SER A 53 -12.68 -11.56 -15.01
C SER A 53 -11.47 -12.22 -14.35
N THR A 54 -10.40 -12.49 -15.10
CA THR A 54 -9.15 -13.12 -14.62
C THR A 54 -7.94 -12.57 -15.37
N GLY A 55 -6.80 -12.53 -14.68
CA GLY A 55 -5.57 -11.96 -15.17
C GLY A 55 -4.59 -11.74 -14.02
N THR A 56 -3.46 -11.15 -14.34
CA THR A 56 -2.40 -10.88 -13.38
C THR A 56 -2.14 -9.38 -13.32
N ALA A 57 -2.20 -8.81 -12.12
CA ALA A 57 -1.77 -7.45 -11.83
C ALA A 57 -0.31 -7.46 -11.36
N TYR A 58 0.46 -6.48 -11.81
CA TYR A 58 1.85 -6.27 -11.44
C TYR A 58 2.00 -4.86 -10.88
N ILE A 59 2.82 -4.73 -9.84
CA ILE A 59 3.35 -3.43 -9.42
C ILE A 59 4.81 -3.40 -9.83
N THR A 60 5.19 -2.39 -10.60
CA THR A 60 6.59 -2.08 -10.90
C THR A 60 6.99 -0.79 -10.21
N ASN A 61 8.28 -0.46 -10.16
CA ASN A 61 8.75 0.82 -9.65
C ASN A 61 8.24 2.05 -10.45
N GLN A 62 7.58 1.85 -11.60
CA GLN A 62 7.09 2.93 -12.46
C GLN A 62 5.56 2.96 -12.60
N ARG A 63 4.89 1.81 -12.60
CA ARG A 63 3.46 1.70 -12.94
C ARG A 63 2.80 0.44 -12.37
N VAL A 64 1.47 0.47 -12.31
CA VAL A 64 0.65 -0.73 -12.20
C VAL A 64 0.36 -1.24 -13.61
N VAL A 65 0.56 -2.54 -13.83
CA VAL A 65 0.26 -3.22 -15.10
C VAL A 65 -0.75 -4.33 -14.85
N TYR A 66 -1.69 -4.54 -15.77
CA TYR A 66 -2.60 -5.68 -15.74
C TYR A 66 -2.61 -6.39 -17.08
N ILE A 67 -2.40 -7.71 -17.02
CA ILE A 67 -2.45 -8.60 -18.18
C ILE A 67 -3.62 -9.57 -18.02
N PRO A 68 -4.68 -9.48 -18.85
CA PRO A 68 -5.80 -10.41 -18.81
C PRO A 68 -5.35 -11.82 -19.24
N THR A 69 -5.95 -12.85 -18.63
CA THR A 69 -5.71 -14.25 -19.06
C THR A 69 -6.20 -14.48 -20.50
N THR A 70 -7.34 -13.88 -20.84
CA THR A 70 -7.93 -13.93 -22.18
C THR A 70 -8.03 -12.51 -22.71
N LYS A 71 -7.25 -12.20 -23.75
CA LYS A 71 -7.28 -10.89 -24.41
C LYS A 71 -8.56 -10.77 -25.22
N THR A 72 -9.14 -9.58 -25.22
CA THR A 72 -10.28 -9.24 -26.07
C THR A 72 -9.88 -8.10 -27.02
N PRO A 73 -10.52 -7.96 -28.19
CA PRO A 73 -10.23 -6.84 -29.10
C PRO A 73 -10.40 -5.46 -28.44
N ASP A 74 -11.27 -5.38 -27.43
CA ASP A 74 -11.55 -4.14 -26.69
C ASP A 74 -10.59 -3.93 -25.50
N PHE A 75 -9.91 -4.99 -25.04
CA PHE A 75 -9.04 -4.96 -23.88
C PHE A 75 -7.94 -6.03 -23.94
N GLU A 76 -6.72 -5.57 -24.25
CA GLU A 76 -5.53 -6.43 -24.35
C GLU A 76 -4.62 -6.35 -23.12
N SER A 77 -4.48 -5.15 -22.54
CA SER A 77 -3.69 -4.90 -21.34
C SER A 77 -4.06 -3.54 -20.76
N PHE A 78 -3.60 -3.28 -19.53
CA PHE A 78 -3.69 -1.97 -18.90
C PHE A 78 -2.37 -1.60 -18.23
N ALA A 79 -1.99 -0.33 -18.32
CA ALA A 79 -0.90 0.27 -17.57
C ALA A 79 -1.30 1.64 -17.02
N CYS A 80 -0.89 1.94 -15.80
CA CYS A 80 -1.06 3.27 -15.21
C CYS A 80 0.17 3.65 -14.38
N PRO A 81 0.82 4.80 -14.65
CA PRO A 81 1.88 5.30 -13.80
C PRO A 81 1.41 5.43 -12.35
N ILE A 82 2.29 5.09 -11.39
CA ILE A 82 1.93 5.11 -9.96
C ILE A 82 1.38 6.49 -9.54
N ALA A 83 1.98 7.56 -10.04
CA ALA A 83 1.58 8.93 -9.71
C ALA A 83 0.21 9.35 -10.25
N ASN A 84 -0.39 8.57 -11.17
CA ASN A 84 -1.71 8.85 -11.74
C ASN A 84 -2.83 8.07 -11.03
N LEU A 85 -2.52 7.35 -9.95
CA LEU A 85 -3.46 6.58 -9.16
C LEU A 85 -3.70 7.28 -7.82
N HIS A 86 -4.96 7.67 -7.58
CA HIS A 86 -5.42 8.41 -6.41
C HIS A 86 -6.45 7.60 -5.61
N ASP A 87 -6.76 8.05 -4.39
CA ASP A 87 -7.78 7.45 -3.50
C ASP A 87 -7.70 5.92 -3.40
N THR A 88 -6.48 5.43 -3.21
CA THR A 88 -6.14 4.02 -3.22
C THR A 88 -6.51 3.37 -1.89
N HIS A 89 -7.27 2.28 -1.93
CA HIS A 89 -7.72 1.59 -0.72
C HIS A 89 -8.16 0.15 -1.00
N VAL A 90 -8.04 -0.71 0.02
CA VAL A 90 -8.70 -2.02 0.01
C VAL A 90 -10.16 -1.82 0.41
N ALA A 91 -11.08 -2.19 -0.48
CA ALA A 91 -12.50 -2.21 -0.20
C ALA A 91 -12.86 -3.54 0.49
N PRO A 92 -13.49 -3.50 1.68
CA PRO A 92 -13.95 -4.70 2.35
C PRO A 92 -15.00 -5.41 1.48
N PRO A 93 -15.05 -6.74 1.51
CA PRO A 93 -16.02 -7.47 0.74
C PRO A 93 -17.41 -7.31 1.39
N LEU A 94 -18.40 -6.85 0.62
CA LEU A 94 -19.81 -7.03 1.00
C LEU A 94 -20.18 -8.53 0.93
N PHE A 95 -19.67 -9.19 -0.11
CA PHE A 95 -19.68 -10.64 -0.32
C PHE A 95 -18.59 -10.96 -1.36
N GLY A 96 -17.87 -12.07 -1.19
CA GLY A 96 -16.82 -12.49 -2.12
C GLY A 96 -15.42 -11.97 -1.79
N PRO A 97 -14.48 -11.98 -2.76
CA PRO A 97 -13.07 -11.65 -2.52
C PRO A 97 -12.82 -10.16 -2.30
N ASN A 98 -11.72 -9.86 -1.59
CA ASN A 98 -11.26 -8.48 -1.37
C ASN A 98 -10.96 -7.79 -2.71
N ALA A 99 -11.26 -6.49 -2.76
CA ALA A 99 -10.93 -5.66 -3.90
C ALA A 99 -10.02 -4.51 -3.50
N TRP A 100 -9.06 -4.17 -4.34
CA TRP A 100 -8.33 -2.93 -4.24
C TRP A 100 -8.90 -1.94 -5.25
N LYS A 101 -9.13 -0.70 -4.83
CA LYS A 101 -9.73 0.36 -5.65
C LYS A 101 -8.80 1.56 -5.74
N ALA A 102 -8.89 2.27 -6.85
CA ALA A 102 -8.17 3.51 -7.11
C ALA A 102 -8.93 4.39 -8.11
N ILE A 103 -8.68 5.69 -8.06
CA ILE A 103 -9.09 6.64 -9.09
C ILE A 103 -7.91 6.88 -10.03
N VAL A 104 -8.08 6.49 -11.29
CA VAL A 104 -7.12 6.78 -12.36
C VAL A 104 -7.37 8.19 -12.85
N GLN A 105 -6.34 9.03 -12.76
CA GLN A 105 -6.29 10.32 -13.44
C GLN A 105 -6.04 10.09 -14.94
N PRO A 106 -7.00 10.45 -15.81
CA PRO A 106 -6.79 10.33 -17.25
C PRO A 106 -5.68 11.29 -17.71
N VAL A 107 -4.84 10.83 -18.63
CA VAL A 107 -3.85 11.66 -19.32
C VAL A 107 -4.27 11.86 -20.77
N ALA A 108 -3.83 12.98 -21.36
CA ALA A 108 -4.02 13.23 -22.78
C ALA A 108 -3.51 12.03 -23.59
N ASN A 109 -4.30 11.57 -24.55
CA ASN A 109 -4.01 10.41 -25.41
C ASN A 109 -3.93 9.03 -24.70
N GLY A 110 -4.16 8.94 -23.39
CA GLY A 110 -4.18 7.67 -22.63
C GLY A 110 -5.46 6.84 -22.78
N GLY A 111 -6.32 7.21 -23.76
CA GLY A 111 -7.50 6.50 -24.26
C GLY A 111 -8.56 6.03 -23.26
N LEU A 112 -8.50 6.49 -22.01
CA LEU A 112 -9.55 6.36 -21.00
C LEU A 112 -10.70 7.38 -21.18
N GLY A 113 -10.88 7.92 -22.39
CA GLY A 113 -12.02 8.80 -22.72
C GLY A 113 -11.91 10.24 -22.20
N GLY A 114 -10.70 10.81 -22.15
CA GLY A 114 -10.47 12.21 -21.78
C GLY A 114 -11.01 13.21 -22.81
N GLY A 115 -12.32 13.43 -22.80
CA GLY A 115 -13.01 14.48 -23.54
C GLY A 115 -13.61 15.50 -22.56
N GLY A 116 -12.80 16.40 -22.03
CA GLY A 116 -13.22 17.70 -21.47
C GLY A 116 -13.98 17.75 -20.13
N GLY A 117 -14.40 16.63 -19.55
CA GLY A 117 -15.04 16.60 -18.23
C GLY A 117 -14.11 15.97 -17.19
N GLY A 118 -13.76 16.70 -16.13
CA GLY A 118 -12.81 16.29 -15.07
C GLY A 118 -13.20 15.10 -14.20
N GLY A 119 -13.94 14.11 -14.73
CA GLY A 119 -14.27 12.87 -14.05
C GLY A 119 -13.12 11.86 -14.13
N GLY A 120 -12.72 11.31 -12.99
CA GLY A 120 -11.78 10.19 -12.91
C GLY A 120 -12.37 8.87 -13.40
N VAL A 121 -11.51 7.85 -13.56
CA VAL A 121 -11.92 6.47 -13.85
C VAL A 121 -11.64 5.62 -12.61
N GLU A 122 -12.66 4.97 -12.06
CA GLU A 122 -12.47 3.97 -10.99
C GLU A 122 -11.83 2.72 -11.60
N LEU A 123 -10.63 2.40 -11.11
CA LEU A 123 -9.99 1.11 -11.25
C LEU A 123 -10.35 0.24 -10.04
N LYS A 124 -10.81 -0.97 -10.30
CA LYS A 124 -11.08 -1.99 -9.30
C LYS A 124 -10.35 -3.28 -9.67
N LEU A 125 -9.46 -3.74 -8.80
CA LEU A 125 -8.80 -5.04 -8.87
C LEU A 125 -9.44 -5.99 -7.87
N VAL A 126 -9.83 -7.19 -8.30
CA VAL A 126 -10.53 -8.18 -7.46
C VAL A 126 -9.67 -9.43 -7.30
N PHE A 127 -9.22 -9.72 -6.09
CA PHE A 127 -8.21 -10.73 -5.81
C PHE A 127 -8.87 -12.05 -5.36
N LYS A 128 -9.23 -12.91 -6.32
CA LYS A 128 -10.00 -14.15 -6.03
C LYS A 128 -9.25 -15.20 -5.20
N ASP A 129 -7.93 -15.14 -5.20
CA ASP A 129 -7.04 -16.04 -4.45
C ASP A 129 -6.28 -15.30 -3.32
N GLY A 130 -6.76 -14.12 -2.90
CA GLY A 130 -6.08 -13.29 -1.90
C GLY A 130 -4.98 -12.39 -2.45
N GLY A 131 -4.29 -11.65 -1.58
CA GLY A 131 -3.20 -10.74 -1.94
C GLY A 131 -3.57 -9.26 -2.07
N ALA A 132 -4.85 -8.88 -1.86
CA ALA A 132 -5.27 -7.47 -1.94
C ALA A 132 -4.57 -6.57 -0.90
N SER A 133 -4.38 -7.07 0.32
CA SER A 133 -3.72 -6.33 1.40
C SER A 133 -2.22 -6.16 1.14
N ASP A 134 -1.55 -7.21 0.63
CA ASP A 134 -0.14 -7.16 0.26
C ASP A 134 0.08 -6.20 -0.91
N PHE A 135 -0.78 -6.30 -1.94
CA PHE A 135 -0.79 -5.36 -3.07
C PHE A 135 -0.91 -3.92 -2.59
N SER A 136 -1.87 -3.64 -1.69
CA SER A 136 -2.06 -2.30 -1.14
C SER A 136 -0.85 -1.82 -0.37
N THR A 137 -0.27 -2.66 0.49
CA THR A 137 0.89 -2.29 1.31
C THR A 137 2.11 -1.94 0.44
N ILE A 138 2.39 -2.76 -0.57
CA ILE A 138 3.49 -2.51 -1.50
C ILE A 138 3.23 -1.27 -2.35
N PHE A 139 1.99 -1.09 -2.81
CA PHE A 139 1.58 0.07 -3.60
C PHE A 139 1.75 1.38 -2.82
N GLU A 140 1.28 1.47 -1.58
CA GLU A 140 1.39 2.70 -0.79
C GLU A 140 2.85 3.06 -0.50
N ARG A 141 3.67 2.08 -0.09
CA ARG A 141 5.12 2.28 0.11
C ARG A 141 5.80 2.81 -1.16
N LEU A 142 5.43 2.25 -2.31
CA LEU A 142 5.98 2.67 -3.58
C LEU A 142 5.51 4.09 -3.95
N LYS A 143 4.22 4.39 -3.76
CA LYS A 143 3.62 5.69 -4.11
C LYS A 143 4.28 6.82 -3.32
N GLU A 144 4.50 6.64 -2.02
CA GLU A 144 5.24 7.60 -1.20
C GLU A 144 6.65 7.85 -1.75
N LYS A 145 7.39 6.78 -2.07
CA LYS A 145 8.74 6.90 -2.65
C LYS A 145 8.75 7.62 -3.99
N VAL A 146 7.81 7.31 -4.90
CA VAL A 146 7.70 7.96 -6.22
C VAL A 146 7.37 9.45 -6.09
N LEU A 147 6.48 9.81 -5.17
CA LEU A 147 6.14 11.22 -4.92
C LEU A 147 7.31 11.98 -4.28
N ASN A 148 8.01 11.37 -3.33
CA ASN A 148 9.20 11.96 -2.72
C ASN A 148 10.35 12.14 -3.71
N ALA A 149 10.59 11.14 -4.58
CA ALA A 149 11.60 11.21 -5.65
C ALA A 149 11.29 12.36 -6.62
N ARG A 150 10.01 12.55 -6.99
CA ARG A 150 9.58 13.69 -7.82
C ARG A 150 9.77 15.04 -7.12
N ALA A 151 9.51 15.13 -5.82
CA ALA A 151 9.69 16.37 -5.06
C ALA A 151 11.18 16.75 -4.91
N THR A 152 12.06 15.75 -4.77
CA THR A 152 13.51 15.93 -4.59
C THR A 152 14.29 15.99 -5.90
N GLY A 153 13.65 15.70 -7.04
CA GLY A 153 14.29 15.67 -8.35
C GLY A 153 15.23 14.48 -8.56
N VAL A 154 15.26 13.52 -7.63
CA VAL A 154 16.02 12.27 -7.77
C VAL A 154 15.21 11.32 -8.67
N GLY A 155 15.82 10.79 -9.73
CA GLY A 155 15.15 9.88 -10.66
C GLY A 155 14.58 8.64 -9.97
N ALA A 156 13.51 8.07 -10.52
CA ALA A 156 12.83 6.86 -10.02
C ALA A 156 13.73 5.60 -9.97
N GLU A 157 14.95 5.71 -10.50
CA GLU A 157 16.06 4.76 -10.42
C GLU A 157 16.45 4.40 -8.98
N ALA A 158 16.25 5.32 -8.02
CA ALA A 158 16.65 5.12 -6.62
C ALA A 158 15.62 4.35 -5.77
N VAL A 159 14.51 3.89 -6.37
CA VAL A 159 13.41 3.24 -5.65
C VAL A 159 13.66 1.74 -5.55
N HIS A 160 14.68 1.34 -4.79
CA HIS A 160 14.79 -0.04 -4.31
C HIS A 160 13.86 -0.23 -3.10
N LEU A 161 13.05 -1.30 -3.13
CA LEU A 161 12.22 -1.69 -1.98
C LEU A 161 13.02 -2.43 -0.90
N ASP A 162 14.26 -2.81 -1.22
CA ASP A 162 15.17 -3.43 -0.28
C ASP A 162 15.57 -2.48 0.86
N GLU A 163 15.73 -3.12 2.00
CA GLU A 163 16.02 -2.61 3.34
C GLU A 163 17.10 -1.51 3.31
N LEU A 164 16.90 -0.47 4.11
CA LEU A 164 17.93 0.53 4.38
C LEU A 164 19.21 -0.20 4.82
N PRO A 165 20.41 0.21 4.37
CA PRO A 165 21.63 -0.36 4.90
C PRO A 165 21.61 -0.17 6.43
N THR A 166 21.65 -1.29 7.17
CA THR A 166 21.86 -1.26 8.61
C THR A 166 23.14 -0.48 8.84
N TYR A 167 23.03 0.66 9.52
CA TYR A 167 24.20 1.44 9.90
C TYR A 167 25.06 0.54 10.79
N GLU A 168 26.14 0.02 10.25
CA GLU A 168 27.16 -0.63 11.07
C GLU A 168 27.72 0.46 11.99
N ASP A 169 27.41 0.34 13.28
CA ASP A 169 27.95 1.23 14.29
C ASP A 169 29.47 1.06 14.29
N ALA A 170 30.17 2.03 13.73
CA ALA A 170 31.64 2.10 13.70
C ALA A 170 32.20 2.38 15.10
N ARG A 171 31.88 1.54 16.08
CA ARG A 171 32.42 1.54 17.44
C ARG A 171 32.64 0.12 17.93
N SER A 172 33.60 -0.55 17.32
CA SER A 172 34.38 -1.60 17.98
C SER A 172 35.73 -1.72 17.27
N GLY A 173 36.56 -0.71 17.47
CA GLY A 173 37.99 -0.80 17.20
C GLY A 173 38.71 -1.49 18.37
N GLU A 174 39.21 -2.69 18.09
CA GLU A 174 40.41 -3.35 18.67
C GLU A 174 40.38 -3.92 20.11
N PRO A 175 41.32 -4.82 20.48
CA PRO A 175 41.85 -5.98 19.74
C PRO A 175 41.93 -7.28 20.59
N SER A 176 42.26 -8.38 19.91
CA SER A 176 42.77 -9.69 20.36
C SER A 176 42.98 -9.97 21.87
N SER A 177 42.44 -11.12 22.31
CA SER A 177 43.17 -12.05 23.19
C SER A 177 42.80 -13.49 22.86
N SER A 178 43.78 -14.20 22.28
CA SER A 178 43.79 -15.66 22.14
C SER A 178 44.04 -16.33 23.49
N ALA A 179 43.31 -17.38 23.82
CA ALA A 179 43.86 -18.63 24.38
C ALA A 179 42.78 -19.72 24.45
N ALA A 180 43.16 -20.89 23.94
CA ALA A 180 42.38 -22.11 23.83
C ALA A 180 42.04 -22.77 25.19
N THR A 181 41.11 -23.73 25.22
CA THR A 181 41.37 -25.15 25.56
C THR A 181 40.10 -26.02 25.37
N THR A 182 40.37 -27.23 24.89
CA THR A 182 39.59 -28.47 24.62
C THR A 182 38.65 -28.91 25.77
N THR A 183 37.61 -29.76 25.66
CA THR A 183 37.41 -31.12 25.06
C THR A 183 35.92 -31.52 25.26
N ALA A 184 35.34 -32.32 24.37
CA ALA A 184 34.01 -32.96 24.46
C ALA A 184 34.03 -34.26 25.32
N PRO A 185 33.07 -35.23 25.26
CA PRO A 185 31.58 -35.25 25.19
C PRO A 185 30.94 -36.21 26.26
N GLY A 186 29.61 -36.24 26.43
CA GLY A 186 28.92 -37.27 27.24
C GLY A 186 27.40 -37.34 27.01
N ALA A 187 26.88 -38.54 26.80
CA ALA A 187 25.59 -38.91 26.18
C ALA A 187 24.39 -39.10 27.18
N PRO A 188 23.13 -39.34 26.70
CA PRO A 188 21.82 -39.32 27.42
C PRO A 188 21.42 -40.75 27.93
N PRO A 189 20.16 -41.17 28.31
CA PRO A 189 18.79 -40.61 28.13
C PRO A 189 17.73 -40.82 29.28
N SER A 190 16.46 -40.44 28.96
CA SER A 190 15.09 -40.49 29.57
C SER A 190 14.69 -41.73 30.43
N PRO A 191 13.45 -41.97 30.99
CA PRO A 191 12.11 -41.37 30.70
C PRO A 191 11.06 -41.30 31.88
N THR A 192 9.79 -40.97 31.52
CA THR A 192 8.49 -41.41 32.12
C THR A 192 7.75 -40.45 33.06
N GLY A 193 6.45 -40.18 32.79
CA GLY A 193 5.55 -39.66 33.83
C GLY A 193 4.26 -38.93 33.43
N VAL A 194 3.31 -39.62 32.78
CA VAL A 194 1.85 -39.61 33.02
C VAL A 194 1.09 -38.26 33.19
N ALA A 195 0.12 -38.01 32.30
CA ALA A 195 -0.98 -37.05 32.47
C ALA A 195 -2.05 -37.56 33.46
N PRO A 196 -2.82 -36.66 34.12
CA PRO A 196 -4.27 -36.74 33.95
C PRO A 196 -4.97 -35.37 33.87
N ALA A 197 -6.29 -35.48 33.72
CA ALA A 197 -7.25 -34.55 33.13
C ALA A 197 -7.97 -33.60 34.12
N ILE A 198 -8.37 -32.45 33.58
CA ILE A 198 -9.61 -31.65 33.79
C ILE A 198 -10.00 -31.25 35.22
N VAL A 199 -9.96 -29.94 35.51
CA VAL A 199 -10.95 -29.22 36.33
C VAL A 199 -11.15 -27.81 35.73
N LEU A 200 -12.42 -27.41 35.59
CA LEU A 200 -12.91 -26.10 35.16
C LEU A 200 -12.53 -25.00 36.17
N GLU A 201 -12.09 -23.82 35.71
CA GLU A 201 -12.56 -22.49 36.18
C GLU A 201 -11.87 -21.35 35.39
N PRO A 202 -12.55 -20.22 35.13
CA PRO A 202 -12.01 -19.12 34.32
C PRO A 202 -11.24 -18.11 35.19
N PRO A 203 -9.98 -17.74 34.88
CA PRO A 203 -9.34 -16.62 35.56
C PRO A 203 -9.51 -15.32 34.77
N GLU A 204 -10.23 -14.43 35.44
CA GLU A 204 -10.10 -12.97 35.50
C GLU A 204 -8.88 -12.35 34.79
N ILE A 205 -9.18 -11.32 33.98
CA ILE A 205 -8.23 -10.47 33.29
C ILE A 205 -7.39 -9.71 34.33
N THR A 206 -6.17 -10.19 34.59
CA THR A 206 -5.15 -9.41 35.28
C THR A 206 -4.27 -8.73 34.23
N ILE A 207 -4.41 -7.40 34.12
CA ILE A 207 -3.54 -6.55 33.30
C ILE A 207 -2.17 -6.51 33.99
N ALA A 208 -1.19 -7.20 33.42
CA ALA A 208 0.20 -7.09 33.80
C ALA A 208 0.80 -5.83 33.14
N GLN A 209 1.24 -4.90 33.97
CA GLN A 209 1.90 -3.65 33.60
C GLN A 209 3.38 -3.97 33.27
N PRO A 210 3.91 -3.65 32.07
CA PRO A 210 5.34 -3.79 31.81
C PRO A 210 6.11 -2.59 32.38
N ASP A 211 7.23 -2.92 33.04
CA ASP A 211 8.21 -2.02 33.64
C ASP A 211 8.63 -0.85 32.73
N ALA A 212 8.66 0.34 33.33
CA ALA A 212 9.03 1.60 32.68
C ALA A 212 10.55 1.79 32.67
N ASP A 213 11.12 1.88 31.47
CA ASP A 213 12.49 2.35 31.20
C ASP A 213 12.59 3.87 31.48
N PRO A 214 13.53 4.34 32.32
CA PRO A 214 13.57 5.74 32.76
C PRO A 214 14.40 6.61 31.80
N SER A 215 13.94 6.84 30.55
CA SER A 215 14.50 7.87 29.65
C SER A 215 13.59 8.24 28.46
N VAL A 216 12.28 8.41 28.70
CA VAL A 216 11.40 9.10 27.74
C VAL A 216 10.69 10.22 28.50
N PRO A 217 10.90 11.50 28.17
CA PRO A 217 10.09 12.57 28.73
C PRO A 217 8.65 12.41 28.21
N ASN A 218 7.84 11.66 28.95
CA ASN A 218 6.41 11.50 28.74
C ASN A 218 5.72 12.73 29.31
N GLY A 219 5.38 13.66 28.43
CA GLY A 219 4.50 14.77 28.73
C GLY A 219 4.49 15.76 27.59
N PRO A 220 3.31 16.25 27.15
CA PRO A 220 3.30 17.43 26.30
C PRO A 220 4.06 18.58 27.00
N PRO A 221 4.78 19.43 26.24
CA PRO A 221 5.57 20.49 26.84
C PRO A 221 4.70 21.39 27.72
N PRO A 222 5.22 21.85 28.87
CA PRO A 222 4.46 22.69 29.79
C PRO A 222 3.92 23.93 29.06
N GLY A 223 2.59 24.10 29.07
CA GLY A 223 1.88 25.18 28.35
C GLY A 223 1.08 24.73 27.12
N TYR A 224 1.29 23.52 26.60
CA TYR A 224 0.59 23.02 25.40
C TYR A 224 -0.93 22.95 25.56
N GLU A 225 -1.40 22.63 26.78
CA GLU A 225 -2.83 22.55 27.08
C GLU A 225 -3.50 23.94 27.08
N GLU A 226 -2.79 24.98 27.51
CA GLU A 226 -3.27 26.36 27.49
C GLU A 226 -3.38 26.88 26.05
N THR A 227 -2.35 26.66 25.24
CA THR A 227 -2.36 27.03 23.82
C THR A 227 -3.43 26.29 23.02
N GLN A 228 -3.71 25.02 23.34
CA GLN A 228 -4.83 24.29 22.75
C GLN A 228 -6.18 24.91 23.12
N ARG A 229 -6.36 25.28 24.39
CA ARG A 229 -7.61 25.88 24.87
C ARG A 229 -7.85 27.25 24.28
N GLU A 230 -6.81 28.07 24.14
CA GLU A 230 -6.91 29.36 23.46
C GLU A 230 -7.26 29.19 21.98
N SER A 231 -6.61 28.27 21.26
CA SER A 231 -6.88 28.03 19.84
C SER A 231 -8.32 27.53 19.58
N VAL A 232 -8.85 26.69 20.47
CA VAL A 232 -10.25 26.22 20.41
C VAL A 232 -11.25 27.35 20.74
N ALA A 233 -10.92 28.21 21.71
CA ALA A 233 -11.76 29.34 22.07
C ALA A 233 -11.83 30.38 20.92
N GLU A 234 -10.70 30.67 20.29
CA GLU A 234 -10.60 31.65 19.19
C GLU A 234 -11.37 31.19 17.94
N GLU A 235 -11.33 29.88 17.61
CA GLU A 235 -12.11 29.33 16.50
C GLU A 235 -13.63 29.35 16.81
N LEU A 236 -14.03 29.08 18.06
CA LEU A 236 -15.44 29.13 18.47
C LEU A 236 -16.00 30.56 18.37
N GLU A 237 -15.25 31.57 18.81
CA GLU A 237 -15.66 32.97 18.70
C GLU A 237 -15.77 33.40 17.23
N ARG A 238 -14.84 32.96 16.37
CA ARG A 238 -14.92 33.20 14.92
C ARG A 238 -16.16 32.55 14.30
N GLN A 239 -16.49 31.33 14.72
CA GLN A 239 -17.65 30.59 14.24
C GLN A 239 -18.97 31.26 14.68
N ILE A 240 -19.04 31.74 15.92
CA ILE A 240 -20.20 32.51 16.43
C ILE A 240 -20.36 33.83 15.66
N GLY A 241 -19.26 34.53 15.38
CA GLY A 241 -19.26 35.75 14.57
C GLY A 241 -19.77 35.53 13.14
N GLN A 242 -19.38 34.43 12.50
CA GLN A 242 -19.90 34.05 11.17
C GLN A 242 -21.40 33.75 11.20
N ILE A 243 -21.88 33.05 12.23
CA ILE A 243 -23.30 32.69 12.35
C ILE A 243 -24.16 33.95 12.65
N ALA A 244 -23.65 34.88 13.46
CA ALA A 244 -24.35 36.12 13.78
C ALA A 244 -24.41 37.09 12.58
N GLY A 245 -23.36 37.14 11.75
CA GLY A 245 -23.32 37.99 10.54
C GLY A 245 -24.25 37.54 9.41
N THR A 246 -24.75 36.30 9.44
CA THR A 246 -25.58 35.73 8.37
C THR A 246 -27.10 35.98 8.59
N ARG A 247 -27.50 36.71 9.64
CA ARG A 247 -28.92 36.97 9.97
C ARG A 247 -29.41 38.40 9.74
N ILE A 248 -28.57 39.29 9.21
CA ILE A 248 -29.00 40.62 8.76
C ILE A 248 -28.57 40.81 7.29
N GLN A 249 -29.26 40.12 6.40
CA GLN A 249 -29.48 40.57 5.02
C GLN A 249 -30.74 39.92 4.45
#